data_AF-A0A1B6IBC9-F1
#
_entry.id   AF-A0A1B6IBC9-F1
#
_cell.length_a   1.000
_cell.length_b   1.000
_cell.length_c   1.000
_cell.angle_alpha   90.00
_cell.angle_beta   90.00
_cell.angle_gamma   90.00
#
_symmetry.space_group_name_H-M   'P 1'
#
loop_
_entity.id
_entity.type
_entity.pdbx_description
1 polymer ?
#
loop_
_entity_poly.entity_id
_entity_poly.type
_entity_poly.pdbx_seq_one_letter_code
_entity_poly.pdbx_strand_id
1 'polypeptide(L)'
;EELDQDTSMTAILCPTNVSANEINAHILRKITLEEREYLSCDSYPLDPNDNFEPPIELLNSIEAPGLPPHRLTLKKGAVVMLLRNVDLQAGMCNGTRLKVVELHDHTIDVEILSGKHRGEQSLLPRVRFICETEMLPRPLTRFQFPVKLGY
;
A
#
# COMPACT_ATOMS: atom_id res chain seq x y z
N GLU A 1 26.48 18.17 -4.69
CA GLU A 1 25.04 18.45 -4.82
C GLU A 1 24.30 17.43 -3.96
N GLU A 2 24.26 17.72 -2.67
CA GLU A 2 23.59 16.90 -1.67
C GLU A 2 22.10 17.24 -1.70
N LEU A 3 21.31 16.42 -2.38
CA LEU A 3 19.87 16.35 -2.12
C LEU A 3 19.59 15.13 -1.22
N ASP A 4 20.37 15.00 -0.15
CA ASP A 4 20.15 14.03 0.92
C ASP A 4 19.18 14.64 1.96
N GLN A 5 18.06 15.18 1.48
CA GLN A 5 16.95 15.50 2.35
C GLN A 5 16.30 14.18 2.73
N ASP A 6 16.63 13.71 3.93
CA ASP A 6 16.03 12.54 4.59
C ASP A 6 14.52 12.78 4.81
N THR A 7 13.76 12.69 3.72
CA THR A 7 12.29 12.81 3.67
C THR A 7 11.62 11.66 4.42
N SER A 8 12.37 10.65 4.85
CA SER A 8 11.86 9.58 5.71
C SER A 8 11.41 10.08 7.09
N MET A 9 11.96 11.21 7.55
CA MET A 9 11.73 11.74 8.89
C MET A 9 10.64 12.83 8.95
N THR A 10 10.21 13.36 7.80
CA THR A 10 9.17 14.39 7.72
C THR A 10 7.90 13.78 7.14
N ALA A 11 6.73 14.28 7.53
CA ALA A 11 5.43 13.87 6.98
C ALA A 11 4.78 15.07 6.28
N ILE A 12 4.24 14.87 5.08
CA ILE A 12 3.50 15.91 4.36
C ILE A 12 2.01 15.72 4.60
N LEU A 13 1.38 16.72 5.22
CA LEU A 13 -0.06 16.72 5.44
C LEU A 13 -0.77 17.50 4.34
N CYS A 14 -1.80 16.89 3.77
CA CYS A 14 -2.65 17.49 2.75
C CYS A 14 -4.11 17.53 3.22
N PRO A 15 -4.89 18.53 2.78
CA PRO A 15 -6.31 18.61 3.10
C PRO A 15 -7.14 17.52 2.41
N THR A 16 -6.65 16.93 1.31
CA THR A 16 -7.34 15.86 0.57
C THR A 16 -6.39 14.72 0.22
N ASN A 17 -6.95 13.51 0.08
CA ASN A 17 -6.20 12.33 -0.38
C ASN A 17 -5.69 12.49 -1.82
N VAL A 18 -6.42 13.21 -2.67
CA VAL A 18 -6.00 13.47 -4.06
C VAL A 18 -4.69 14.24 -4.08
N SER A 19 -4.61 15.35 -3.35
CA SER A 19 -3.38 16.14 -3.24
C SER A 19 -2.23 15.35 -2.60
N ALA A 20 -2.52 14.54 -1.58
CA ALA A 20 -1.51 13.65 -0.99
C ALA A 20 -0.96 12.64 -2.01
N ASN A 21 -1.84 12.04 -2.82
CA ASN A 21 -1.45 11.08 -3.85
C ASN A 21 -0.61 11.72 -4.96
N GLU A 22 -0.92 12.96 -5.37
CA GLU A 22 -0.13 13.71 -6.35
C GLU A 22 1.29 13.99 -5.83
N ILE A 23 1.42 14.42 -4.57
CA ILE A 23 2.72 14.64 -3.93
C ILE A 23 3.49 13.32 -3.80
N ASN A 24 2.83 12.26 -3.34
CA ASN A 24 3.43 10.94 -3.23
C ASN A 24 3.97 10.44 -4.58
N ALA A 25 3.20 10.60 -5.65
CA ALA A 25 3.60 10.23 -7.00
C ALA A 25 4.77 11.11 -7.49
N HIS A 26 4.76 12.40 -7.19
CA HIS A 26 5.83 13.32 -7.55
C HIS A 26 7.16 12.95 -6.86
N ILE A 27 7.12 12.61 -5.57
CA ILE A 27 8.31 12.20 -4.81
C ILE A 27 8.82 10.84 -5.31
N LEU A 28 7.93 9.87 -5.51
CA LEU A 28 8.32 8.55 -6.04
C LEU A 28 9.00 8.65 -7.42
N ARG A 29 8.57 9.58 -8.28
CA ARG A 29 9.22 9.81 -9.58
C ARG A 29 10.67 10.31 -9.47
N LYS A 30 11.03 11.00 -8.39
CA LYS A 30 12.40 11.49 -8.16
C LYS A 30 13.37 10.39 -7.72
N ILE A 31 12.85 9.30 -7.15
CA ILE A 31 13.66 8.14 -6.77
C ILE A 31 14.11 7.42 -8.05
N THR A 32 15.42 7.29 -8.25
CA THR A 32 16.02 6.65 -9.44
C THR A 32 16.37 5.19 -9.23
N LEU A 33 16.11 4.65 -8.04
CA LEU A 33 16.33 3.25 -7.70
C LEU A 33 15.28 2.33 -8.34
N GLU A 34 15.53 1.04 -8.22
CA GLU A 34 14.71 -0.04 -8.78
C GLU A 34 13.22 0.15 -8.48
N GLU A 35 12.40 0.09 -9.53
CA GLU A 35 10.94 0.20 -9.49
C GLU A 35 10.30 -1.17 -9.71
N ARG A 36 9.24 -1.44 -8.97
CA ARG A 36 8.42 -2.62 -9.16
C ARG A 36 6.94 -2.31 -9.05
N GLU A 37 6.18 -2.92 -9.95
CA GLU A 37 4.72 -2.88 -9.94
C GLU A 37 4.14 -4.19 -9.39
N TYR A 38 3.17 -4.05 -8.49
CA TYR A 38 2.40 -5.16 -7.95
C TYR A 38 0.93 -4.97 -8.26
N LEU A 39 0.38 -5.85 -9.08
CA LEU A 39 -1.06 -5.94 -9.32
C LEU A 39 -1.72 -6.75 -8.19
N SER A 40 -2.88 -6.27 -7.74
CA SER A 40 -3.70 -6.99 -6.78
C SER A 40 -4.38 -8.20 -7.42
N CYS A 41 -4.75 -9.17 -6.60
CA CYS A 41 -5.63 -10.25 -7.02
C CYS A 41 -7.00 -10.00 -6.36
N ASP A 42 -7.97 -9.63 -7.17
CA ASP A 42 -9.32 -9.29 -6.72
C ASP A 42 -10.26 -10.46 -7.00
N SER A 43 -11.10 -10.80 -6.02
CA SER A 43 -12.10 -11.84 -6.12
C SER A 43 -13.43 -11.35 -5.58
N TYR A 44 -14.50 -11.59 -6.33
CA TYR A 44 -15.86 -11.28 -5.95
C TYR A 44 -16.64 -12.60 -5.83
N PRO A 45 -17.36 -12.85 -4.71
CA PRO A 45 -18.14 -14.07 -4.57
C PRO A 45 -19.25 -14.06 -5.63
N LEU A 46 -19.44 -15.18 -6.34
CA LEU A 46 -20.57 -15.38 -7.25
C LEU A 46 -21.72 -16.07 -6.49
N ASP A 47 -22.96 -15.67 -6.73
CA ASP A 47 -24.14 -16.34 -6.16
C ASP A 47 -24.83 -17.06 -7.32
N PRO A 48 -25.04 -18.37 -7.26
CA PRO A 48 -25.74 -19.11 -8.31
C PRO A 48 -27.17 -18.61 -8.59
N ASN A 49 -27.77 -17.88 -7.65
CA ASN A 49 -29.11 -17.32 -7.76
C ASN A 49 -29.12 -15.87 -8.26
N ASP A 50 -27.94 -15.26 -8.47
CA ASP A 50 -27.77 -13.90 -8.96
C ASP A 50 -26.95 -13.89 -10.25
N ASN A 51 -27.44 -13.21 -11.29
CA ASN A 51 -26.71 -13.06 -12.56
C ASN A 51 -25.76 -11.85 -12.56
N PHE A 52 -25.57 -11.18 -11.42
CA PHE A 52 -24.63 -10.06 -11.32
C PHE A 52 -23.17 -10.53 -11.25
N GLU A 53 -22.50 -10.45 -12.38
CA GLU A 53 -21.04 -10.59 -12.51
C GLU A 53 -20.43 -9.22 -12.84
N PRO A 54 -19.76 -8.55 -11.88
CA PRO A 54 -19.16 -7.26 -12.14
C PRO A 54 -17.98 -7.39 -13.12
N PRO A 55 -17.82 -6.44 -14.06
CA PRO A 55 -16.66 -6.45 -14.95
C PRO A 55 -15.37 -6.28 -14.14
N ILE A 56 -14.28 -6.87 -14.61
CA ILE A 56 -12.99 -6.85 -13.90
C ILE A 56 -12.45 -5.43 -13.76
N GLU A 57 -12.74 -4.56 -14.73
CA GLU A 57 -12.40 -3.15 -14.70
C GLU A 57 -13.06 -2.43 -13.52
N LEU A 58 -14.32 -2.77 -13.21
CA LEU A 58 -15.00 -2.25 -12.04
C LEU A 58 -14.28 -2.70 -10.77
N LEU A 59 -13.96 -3.99 -10.64
CA LEU A 59 -13.25 -4.53 -9.48
C LEU A 59 -11.90 -3.81 -9.27
N ASN A 60 -11.12 -3.68 -10.34
CA ASN A 60 -9.82 -3.03 -10.32
C ASN A 60 -9.90 -1.52 -10.02
N SER A 61 -11.03 -0.88 -10.32
CA SER A 61 -11.26 0.55 -10.06
C SER A 61 -11.72 0.87 -8.64
N ILE A 62 -12.08 -0.15 -7.83
CA ILE A 62 -12.57 0.08 -6.47
C ILE A 62 -11.44 0.62 -5.60
N GLU A 63 -11.69 1.80 -5.06
CA GLU A 63 -10.90 2.47 -4.04
C GLU A 63 -11.76 2.65 -2.78
N ALA A 64 -11.18 2.34 -1.62
CA ALA A 64 -11.84 2.51 -0.33
C ALA A 64 -10.81 2.86 0.76
N PRO A 65 -11.21 3.55 1.85
CA PRO A 65 -10.32 3.81 2.96
C PRO A 65 -9.72 2.51 3.53
N GLY A 66 -8.39 2.44 3.64
CA GLY A 66 -7.69 1.27 4.14
C GLY A 66 -7.53 0.11 3.15
N LEU A 67 -8.07 0.24 1.93
CA LEU A 67 -7.85 -0.70 0.84
C LEU A 67 -6.61 -0.28 0.03
N PRO A 68 -5.60 -1.15 -0.15
CA PRO A 68 -4.50 -0.85 -1.05
C PRO A 68 -4.99 -0.74 -2.49
N PRO A 69 -4.33 0.08 -3.33
CA PRO A 69 -4.70 0.24 -4.74
C PRO A 69 -4.49 -1.08 -5.50
N HIS A 70 -5.27 -1.28 -6.57
CA HIS A 70 -5.09 -2.42 -7.46
C HIS A 70 -3.67 -2.44 -8.05
N ARG A 71 -3.22 -1.29 -8.57
CA ARG A 71 -1.86 -1.10 -9.08
C ARG A 71 -1.02 -0.40 -8.00
N LEU A 72 -0.10 -1.14 -7.40
CA LEU A 72 0.82 -0.63 -6.40
C LEU A 72 2.24 -0.57 -6.98
N THR A 73 2.69 0.63 -7.33
CA THR A 73 4.05 0.89 -7.81
C THR A 73 4.92 1.38 -6.66
N LEU A 74 6.04 0.69 -6.41
CA LEU A 74 6.99 1.00 -5.35
C LEU A 74 8.41 1.08 -5.92
N LYS A 75 9.27 1.81 -5.21
CA LYS A 75 10.71 1.87 -5.50
C LYS A 75 11.51 1.56 -4.26
N LYS A 76 12.71 1.01 -4.44
CA LYS A 76 13.68 0.93 -3.34
C LYS A 76 13.94 2.34 -2.77
N GLY A 77 13.99 2.45 -1.45
CA GLY A 77 14.09 3.72 -0.73
C GLY A 77 12.77 4.50 -0.58
N ALA A 78 11.66 4.06 -1.20
CA ALA A 78 10.38 4.74 -1.04
C ALA A 78 9.85 4.61 0.40
N VAL A 79 9.14 5.63 0.86
CA VAL A 79 8.50 5.63 2.18
C VAL A 79 7.04 5.24 2.02
N VAL A 80 6.63 4.22 2.78
CA VAL A 80 5.29 3.67 2.78
C VAL A 80 4.72 3.67 4.19
N MET A 81 3.40 3.60 4.28
CA MET A 81 2.65 3.48 5.52
C MET A 81 1.86 2.18 5.52
N LEU A 82 1.95 1.43 6.62
CA LEU A 82 1.21 0.19 6.79
C LEU A 82 -0.29 0.47 6.97
N LEU A 83 -1.15 -0.29 6.31
CA LEU A 83 -2.62 -0.10 6.29
C LEU A 83 -3.36 -0.96 7.31
N ARG A 84 -2.68 -1.90 7.97
CA ARG A 84 -3.27 -2.82 8.96
C ARG A 84 -2.23 -3.41 9.87
N ASN A 85 -2.67 -3.95 11.00
CA ASN A 85 -1.80 -4.70 11.89
C ASN A 85 -1.35 -6.01 11.22
N VAL A 86 -0.04 -6.22 11.18
CA VAL A 86 0.60 -7.45 10.69
C VAL A 86 1.27 -8.18 11.85
N ASP A 87 2.07 -7.46 12.64
CA ASP A 87 2.70 -7.97 13.85
C ASP A 87 2.85 -6.84 14.87
N LEU A 88 2.03 -6.87 15.93
CA LEU A 88 2.03 -5.85 16.96
C LEU A 88 3.30 -5.88 17.82
N GLN A 89 3.90 -7.05 18.02
CA GLN A 89 5.08 -7.21 18.87
C GLN A 89 6.34 -6.71 18.16
N ALA A 90 6.37 -6.80 16.82
CA ALA A 90 7.44 -6.28 15.99
C ALA A 90 7.24 -4.82 15.53
N GLY A 91 6.24 -4.10 16.06
CA GLY A 91 5.97 -2.71 15.68
C GLY A 91 5.32 -2.53 14.29
N MET A 92 4.90 -3.62 13.64
CA MET A 92 4.23 -3.64 12.33
C MET A 92 2.71 -3.44 12.51
N CYS A 93 2.33 -2.27 13.04
CA CYS A 93 0.96 -1.86 13.26
C CYS A 93 0.47 -0.86 12.20
N ASN A 94 -0.84 -0.67 12.11
CA ASN A 94 -1.44 0.30 11.20
C ASN A 94 -0.87 1.71 11.44
N GLY A 95 -0.49 2.40 10.37
CA GLY A 95 0.14 3.71 10.43
C GLY A 95 1.66 3.71 10.60
N THR A 96 2.31 2.56 10.87
CA THR A 96 3.77 2.48 10.93
C THR A 96 4.37 2.92 9.60
N ARG A 97 5.31 3.86 9.66
CA ARG A 97 6.09 4.32 8.51
C ARG A 97 7.27 3.40 8.28
N LEU A 98 7.43 2.98 7.04
CA LEU A 98 8.40 1.99 6.62
C LEU A 98 9.18 2.53 5.42
N LYS A 99 10.47 2.24 5.33
CA LYS A 99 11.28 2.46 4.13
C LYS A 99 11.42 1.13 3.40
N VAL A 100 11.15 1.13 2.09
CA VAL A 100 11.36 -0.02 1.23
C VAL A 100 12.86 -0.24 1.08
N VAL A 101 13.35 -1.41 1.48
CA VAL A 101 14.75 -1.80 1.36
C VAL A 101 14.95 -2.58 0.07
N GLU A 102 14.19 -3.67 -0.12
CA GLU A 102 14.26 -4.54 -1.29
C GLU A 102 12.86 -4.99 -1.74
N LEU A 103 12.73 -5.28 -3.05
CA LEU A 103 11.45 -5.57 -3.71
C LEU A 103 11.46 -6.97 -4.33
N HIS A 104 10.87 -7.96 -3.65
CA HIS A 104 10.80 -9.35 -4.13
C HIS A 104 9.44 -9.66 -4.77
N ASP A 105 9.31 -10.87 -5.30
CA ASP A 105 8.10 -11.31 -6.01
C ASP A 105 6.89 -11.44 -5.07
N HIS A 106 7.13 -11.96 -3.86
CA HIS A 106 6.08 -12.32 -2.89
C HIS A 106 6.19 -11.57 -1.56
N THR A 107 7.30 -10.89 -1.32
CA THR A 107 7.60 -10.13 -0.10
C THR A 107 8.23 -8.79 -0.43
N ILE A 108 8.16 -7.85 0.49
CA ILE A 108 8.90 -6.58 0.44
C ILE A 108 9.72 -6.48 1.72
N ASP A 109 11.02 -6.21 1.58
CA ASP A 109 11.88 -5.97 2.74
C ASP A 109 11.70 -4.52 3.15
N VAL A 110 11.38 -4.30 4.41
CA VAL A 110 11.07 -2.98 4.94
C VAL A 110 11.86 -2.69 6.21
N GLU A 111 12.20 -1.42 6.41
CA GLU A 111 12.83 -0.92 7.63
C GLU A 111 11.87 0.04 8.34
N ILE A 112 11.70 -0.13 9.65
CA ILE A 112 10.82 0.73 10.46
C ILE A 112 11.48 2.09 10.69
N LEU A 113 10.76 3.17 10.36
CA LEU A 113 11.31 4.53 10.43
C LEU A 113 11.10 5.23 11.79
N SER A 114 10.17 4.76 12.61
CA SER A 114 9.78 5.46 13.84
C SER A 114 9.44 4.52 15.00
N GLY A 115 9.40 5.10 16.20
CA GLY A 115 9.02 4.37 17.42
C GLY A 115 10.12 3.48 17.98
N LYS A 116 9.73 2.56 18.87
CA LYS A 116 10.64 1.67 19.62
C LYS A 116 11.43 0.73 18.72
N HIS A 117 10.85 0.33 17.59
CA HIS A 117 11.41 -0.64 16.65
C HIS A 117 12.16 0.02 15.48
N ARG A 118 12.53 1.30 15.62
CA ARG A 118 13.20 2.04 14.55
C ARG A 118 14.50 1.35 14.13
N GLY A 119 14.69 1.21 12.82
CA GLY A 119 15.84 0.56 12.20
C GLY A 119 15.73 -0.97 12.13
N GLU A 120 14.71 -1.58 12.74
CA GLU A 120 14.46 -3.01 12.59
C GLU A 120 13.92 -3.30 11.19
N GLN A 121 14.40 -4.41 10.61
CA GLN A 121 13.96 -4.88 9.31
C GLN A 121 12.92 -6.00 9.45
N SER A 122 11.97 -6.03 8.52
CA SER A 122 10.93 -7.05 8.48
C SER A 122 10.55 -7.40 7.04
N LEU A 123 10.00 -8.59 6.86
CA LEU A 123 9.45 -9.04 5.58
C LEU A 123 7.95 -8.77 5.57
N LEU A 124 7.49 -8.02 4.59
CA LEU A 124 6.08 -7.73 4.41
C LEU A 124 5.47 -8.62 3.32
N PRO A 125 4.56 -9.56 3.66
CA PRO A 125 3.84 -10.35 2.67
C PRO A 125 2.57 -9.64 2.18
N ARG A 126 2.00 -10.16 1.08
CA ARG A 126 0.63 -9.80 0.67
C ARG A 126 -0.40 -10.36 1.66
N VAL A 127 -1.48 -9.63 1.84
CA VAL A 127 -2.56 -10.02 2.75
C VAL A 127 -3.93 -9.75 2.14
N ARG A 128 -4.95 -10.42 2.67
CA ARG A 128 -6.32 -10.35 2.18
C ARG A 128 -7.10 -9.20 2.82
N PHE A 129 -7.63 -8.30 2.01
CA PHE A 129 -8.56 -7.23 2.39
C PHE A 129 -9.98 -7.60 1.98
N ILE A 130 -10.94 -7.27 2.83
CA ILE A 130 -12.38 -7.37 2.53
C ILE A 130 -12.88 -5.93 2.43
N CYS A 131 -13.51 -5.59 1.32
CA CYS A 131 -13.99 -4.26 1.03
C CYS A 131 -15.49 -4.30 0.77
N GLU A 132 -16.25 -3.58 1.60
CA GLU A 132 -17.66 -3.29 1.37
C GLU A 132 -17.76 -1.92 0.68
N THR A 133 -18.55 -1.84 -0.38
CA THR A 133 -18.74 -0.63 -1.17
C THR A 133 -20.15 -0.60 -1.74
N GLU A 134 -20.72 0.58 -1.92
CA GLU A 134 -22.03 0.77 -2.55
C GLU A 134 -22.03 0.39 -4.04
N MET A 135 -20.84 0.30 -4.66
CA MET A 135 -20.68 -0.11 -6.06
C MET A 135 -20.94 -1.61 -6.29
N LEU A 136 -20.94 -2.42 -5.23
CA LEU A 136 -21.12 -3.87 -5.32
C LEU A 136 -22.14 -4.33 -4.26
N PRO A 137 -23.05 -5.27 -4.61
CA PRO A 137 -24.03 -5.75 -3.63
C PRO A 137 -23.41 -6.69 -2.58
N ARG A 138 -22.14 -7.11 -2.76
CA ARG A 138 -21.41 -8.00 -1.85
C ARG A 138 -19.97 -7.54 -1.69
N PRO A 139 -19.28 -7.95 -0.61
CA PRO A 139 -17.90 -7.53 -0.38
C PRO A 139 -16.94 -8.06 -1.46
N LEU A 140 -16.07 -7.19 -1.96
CA LEU A 140 -14.90 -7.56 -2.75
C LEU A 140 -13.80 -8.07 -1.81
N THR A 141 -13.07 -9.09 -2.23
CA THR A 141 -11.82 -9.50 -1.59
C THR A 141 -10.63 -9.09 -2.45
N ARG A 142 -9.68 -8.33 -1.89
CA ARG A 142 -8.45 -7.90 -2.57
C ARG A 142 -7.22 -8.48 -1.87
N PHE A 143 -6.37 -9.18 -2.60
CA PHE A 143 -5.10 -9.70 -2.10
C PHE A 143 -3.93 -8.84 -2.59
N GLN A 144 -3.29 -8.12 -1.68
CA GLN A 144 -2.25 -7.13 -2.00
C GLN A 144 -1.35 -6.84 -0.79
N PHE A 145 -0.19 -6.23 -1.00
CA PHE A 145 0.63 -5.73 0.10
C PHE A 145 -0.11 -4.67 0.92
N PRO A 146 -0.05 -4.72 2.26
CA PRO A 146 -0.80 -3.84 3.13
C PRO A 146 -0.15 -2.45 3.30
N VAL A 147 0.25 -1.82 2.20
CA VAL A 147 0.95 -0.53 2.23
C VAL A 147 0.39 0.44 1.20
N LYS A 148 0.60 1.72 1.48
CA LYS A 148 0.47 2.83 0.52
C LYS A 148 1.67 3.76 0.65
N LEU A 149 1.97 4.54 -0.39
CA LEU A 149 2.97 5.61 -0.28
C LEU A 149 2.57 6.60 0.83
N GLY A 150 3.55 7.06 1.61
CA GLY A 150 3.31 7.91 2.77
C GLY A 150 4.51 8.79 3.10
N TYR A 151 4.69 9.86 2.32
CA TYR A 151 5.72 10.88 2.54
C TYR A 151 5.29 11.99 3.49
#